data_AF-A0A7V1PYE3-F1
#
_entry.id   AF-A0A7V1PYE3-F1
#
_cell.length_a   1.000
_cell.length_b   1.000
_cell.length_c   1.000
_cell.angle_alpha   90.00
_cell.angle_beta   90.00
_cell.angle_gamma   90.00
#
_symmetry.space_group_name_H-M   'P 1'
#
loop_
_entity.id
_entity.type
_entity.pdbx_description
1 polymer ?
#
loop_
_entity_poly.entity_id
_entity_poly.type
_entity_poly.pdbx_seq_one_letter_code
_entity_poly.pdbx_strand_id
1 'polypeptide(L)'
;MNDIDKKYFNKLSTNNNSGFLKIVYGNDSYLFLGDMGKKAERYYRNYYKGFLNVDVLKVSHHGSNSSSEYEFLKAVTPKYSLISVGLQNKFHHPSTFVINELKSINSKIFRTDLDRAVLLRDDGSVIKNIDWRNY
;
A
#
# COMPACT_ATOMS: atom_id res chain seq x y z
N MET A 1 16.49 16.69 3.43
CA MET A 1 16.27 15.67 4.48
C MET A 1 17.17 16.06 5.64
N ASN A 2 16.60 16.47 6.76
CA ASN A 2 17.37 17.08 7.85
C ASN A 2 18.16 16.01 8.62
N ASP A 3 19.19 16.41 9.37
CA ASP A 3 20.06 15.48 10.12
C ASP A 3 19.32 14.62 11.15
N ILE A 4 18.16 15.09 11.63
CA ILE A 4 17.27 14.33 12.52
C ILE A 4 16.64 13.14 11.79
N ASP A 5 16.28 13.31 10.53
CA ASP A 5 15.70 12.24 9.69
C ASP A 5 16.76 11.17 9.43
N LYS A 6 17.98 11.57 9.06
CA LYS A 6 19.11 10.65 8.81
C LYS A 6 19.40 9.73 9.99
N LYS A 7 19.39 10.24 11.22
CA LYS A 7 19.67 9.45 12.43
C LYS A 7 18.53 8.47 12.75
N TYR A 8 17.29 8.80 12.41
CA TYR A 8 16.13 7.90 12.54
C TYR A 8 16.20 6.76 11.52
N PHE A 9 16.41 7.07 10.24
CA PHE A 9 16.47 6.08 9.16
C PHE A 9 17.69 5.15 9.25
N ASN A 10 18.84 5.62 9.76
CA ASN A 10 20.02 4.76 9.96
C ASN A 10 19.83 3.64 11.01
N LYS A 11 18.78 3.71 11.85
CA LYS A 11 18.45 2.66 12.84
C LYS A 11 17.33 1.72 12.38
N LEU A 12 16.80 1.91 11.18
CA LEU A 12 15.71 1.12 10.63
C LEU A 12 16.29 -0.08 9.85
N SER A 13 15.59 -1.21 9.87
CA SER A 13 15.93 -2.34 9.00
C SER A 13 15.82 -1.94 7.52
N THR A 14 16.44 -2.69 6.61
CA THR A 14 16.41 -2.44 5.16
C THR A 14 14.99 -2.17 4.63
N ASN A 15 14.00 -2.92 5.12
CA ASN A 15 12.59 -2.75 4.76
C ASN A 15 12.02 -1.39 5.21
N ASN A 16 12.44 -0.89 6.37
CA ASN A 16 12.01 0.39 6.90
C ASN A 16 12.76 1.60 6.30
N ASN A 17 13.80 1.35 5.48
CA ASN A 17 14.35 2.34 4.55
C ASN A 17 13.56 2.44 3.24
N SER A 18 12.45 1.70 3.09
CA SER A 18 11.51 1.94 2.00
C SER A 18 10.93 3.35 2.12
N GLY A 19 11.19 4.18 1.11
CA GLY A 19 10.39 5.37 0.85
C GLY A 19 9.01 4.97 0.30
N PHE A 20 8.09 5.93 0.24
CA PHE A 20 6.88 5.77 -0.56
C PHE A 20 7.00 6.57 -1.87
N LEU A 21 6.28 6.11 -2.90
CA LEU A 21 6.06 6.87 -4.13
C LEU A 21 4.56 7.17 -4.23
N LYS A 22 4.22 8.46 -4.34
CA LYS A 22 2.87 8.90 -4.69
C LYS A 22 2.85 9.35 -6.15
N ILE A 23 1.89 8.85 -6.92
CA ILE A 23 1.61 9.29 -8.30
C ILE A 23 0.25 9.99 -8.29
N VAL A 24 0.15 11.13 -8.95
CA VAL A 24 -1.10 11.84 -9.17
C VAL A 24 -1.30 11.96 -10.68
N TYR A 25 -2.47 11.56 -11.15
CA TYR A 25 -2.84 11.59 -12.56
C TYR A 25 -4.29 12.07 -12.69
N GLY A 26 -4.48 13.29 -13.20
CA GLY A 26 -5.78 13.95 -13.17
C GLY A 26 -6.31 14.08 -11.73
N ASN A 27 -7.50 13.54 -11.47
CA ASN A 27 -8.14 13.53 -10.16
C ASN A 27 -7.80 12.29 -9.32
N ASP A 28 -7.09 11.33 -9.91
CA ASP A 28 -6.78 10.04 -9.30
C ASP A 28 -5.36 10.00 -8.75
N SER A 29 -5.14 9.14 -7.76
CA SER A 29 -3.86 9.04 -7.08
C SER A 29 -3.53 7.63 -6.59
N TYR A 30 -2.22 7.35 -6.59
CA TYR A 30 -1.66 6.04 -6.30
C TYR A 30 -0.57 6.16 -5.25
N LEU A 31 -0.52 5.24 -4.29
CA LEU A 31 0.55 5.16 -3.29
C LEU A 31 1.22 3.79 -3.34
N PHE A 32 2.54 3.79 -3.52
CA PHE A 32 3.38 2.60 -3.50
C PHE A 32 4.31 2.66 -2.28
N LEU A 33 4.17 1.67 -1.41
CA LEU A 33 4.83 1.67 -0.09
C LEU A 33 6.07 0.77 -0.01
N GLY A 34 6.44 0.09 -1.11
CA GLY A 34 7.50 -0.92 -1.08
C GLY A 34 7.19 -1.99 -0.02
N ASP A 35 8.16 -2.21 0.88
CA ASP A 35 8.07 -3.14 2.01
C ASP A 35 8.14 -2.41 3.36
N MET A 36 7.65 -1.16 3.39
CA MET A 36 7.54 -0.34 4.59
C MET A 36 6.84 -1.06 5.75
N GLY A 37 7.46 -1.03 6.95
CA GLY A 37 6.87 -1.60 8.16
C GLY A 37 6.19 -0.57 9.08
N LYS A 38 5.53 -1.05 10.14
CA LYS A 38 4.76 -0.24 11.12
C LYS A 38 5.51 0.97 11.69
N LYS A 39 6.83 0.88 11.88
CA LYS A 39 7.65 2.00 12.39
C LYS A 39 7.64 3.18 11.41
N ALA A 40 7.90 2.90 10.13
CA ALA A 40 7.88 3.89 9.08
C ALA A 40 6.44 4.39 8.79
N GLU A 41 5.43 3.52 8.86
CA GLU A 41 4.02 3.93 8.78
C GLU A 41 3.66 5.01 9.80
N ARG A 42 3.97 4.78 11.08
CA ARG A 42 3.74 5.76 12.14
C ARG A 42 4.45 7.09 11.87
N TYR A 43 5.71 7.02 11.44
CA TYR A 43 6.48 8.20 11.07
C TYR A 43 5.77 8.97 9.95
N TYR A 44 5.56 8.34 8.80
CA TYR A 44 4.99 9.02 7.64
C TYR A 44 3.57 9.54 7.89
N ARG A 45 2.74 8.80 8.62
CA ARG A 45 1.40 9.26 9.01
C ARG A 45 1.46 10.60 9.76
N ASN A 46 2.38 10.72 10.72
CA ASN A 46 2.49 11.92 11.55
C ASN A 46 3.03 13.11 10.76
N TYR A 47 3.95 12.88 9.83
CA TYR A 47 4.60 13.94 9.03
C TYR A 47 3.81 14.36 7.79
N TYR A 48 3.22 13.40 7.07
CA TYR A 48 2.63 13.63 5.74
C TYR A 48 1.09 13.73 5.76
N LYS A 49 0.40 13.41 6.85
CA LYS A 49 -1.05 13.67 7.06
C LYS A 49 -1.90 13.44 5.79
N GLY A 50 -2.69 14.42 5.36
CA GLY A 50 -3.59 14.32 4.19
C GLY A 50 -2.89 14.07 2.85
N PHE A 51 -1.57 14.25 2.75
CA PHE A 51 -0.81 13.88 1.56
C PHE A 51 -0.89 12.36 1.30
N LEU A 52 -1.06 11.54 2.34
CA LEU A 52 -1.13 10.08 2.21
C LEU A 52 -2.46 9.57 1.65
N ASN A 53 -3.51 10.39 1.65
CA ASN A 53 -4.79 10.00 1.08
C ASN A 53 -4.63 9.73 -0.42
N VAL A 54 -5.07 8.56 -0.88
CA VAL A 54 -5.01 8.15 -2.29
C VAL A 54 -6.18 7.26 -2.68
N ASP A 55 -6.42 7.11 -3.98
CA ASP A 55 -7.48 6.23 -4.53
C ASP A 55 -7.03 4.77 -4.59
N VAL A 56 -5.75 4.54 -4.95
CA VAL A 56 -5.17 3.22 -5.11
C VAL A 56 -3.94 3.06 -4.22
N LEU A 57 -3.96 2.02 -3.39
CA LEU A 57 -2.84 1.62 -2.56
C LEU A 57 -2.22 0.33 -3.09
N LYS A 58 -0.93 0.34 -3.45
CA LYS A 58 -0.13 -0.90 -3.43
C LYS A 58 0.25 -1.19 -1.99
N VAL A 59 -0.33 -2.26 -1.44
CA VAL A 59 -0.17 -2.67 -0.05
C VAL A 59 1.30 -3.01 0.21
N SER A 60 1.79 -2.52 1.34
CA SER A 60 3.18 -2.72 1.76
C SER A 60 3.48 -4.19 2.00
N HIS A 61 4.71 -4.60 1.71
CA HIS A 61 5.32 -5.86 2.17
C HIS A 61 4.43 -7.09 1.91
N HIS A 62 3.80 -7.13 0.74
CA HIS A 62 2.92 -8.22 0.30
C HIS A 62 1.72 -8.49 1.26
N GLY A 63 1.40 -7.56 2.15
CA GLY A 63 0.37 -7.73 3.18
C GLY A 63 0.85 -8.47 4.44
N SER A 64 2.14 -8.36 4.77
CA SER A 64 2.71 -8.86 6.02
C SER A 64 2.05 -8.25 7.26
N ASN A 65 1.93 -9.01 8.36
CA ASN A 65 1.47 -8.48 9.65
C ASN A 65 2.49 -7.48 10.29
N SER A 66 3.62 -7.27 9.64
CA SER A 66 4.62 -6.25 10.01
C SER A 66 4.34 -4.87 9.40
N SER A 67 3.19 -4.68 8.76
CA SER A 67 2.72 -3.43 8.14
C SER A 67 1.20 -3.29 8.21
N SER A 68 0.68 -2.25 7.56
CA SER A 68 -0.73 -1.94 7.36
C SER A 68 -1.50 -1.76 8.67
N GLU A 69 -0.96 -0.96 9.59
CA GLU A 69 -1.70 -0.58 10.80
C GLU A 69 -2.98 0.17 10.45
N TYR A 70 -4.06 -0.11 11.19
CA TYR A 70 -5.37 0.53 11.02
C TYR A 70 -5.26 2.06 10.93
N GLU A 71 -4.51 2.67 11.85
CA GLU A 71 -4.32 4.12 11.92
C GLU A 71 -3.59 4.70 10.70
N PHE A 72 -2.73 3.92 10.06
CA PHE A 72 -2.09 4.31 8.81
C PHE A 72 -3.07 4.20 7.65
N LEU A 73 -3.82 3.10 7.57
CA LEU A 73 -4.84 2.89 6.53
C LEU A 73 -5.97 3.93 6.60
N LYS A 74 -6.32 4.41 7.80
CA LYS A 74 -7.24 5.55 7.99
C LYS A 74 -6.71 6.90 7.51
N ALA A 75 -5.40 7.05 7.34
CA ALA A 75 -4.81 8.24 6.74
C ALA A 75 -4.67 8.12 5.21
N VAL A 76 -4.59 6.89 4.69
CA VAL A 76 -4.46 6.60 3.26
C VAL A 76 -5.83 6.48 2.56
N THR A 77 -6.84 5.95 3.24
CA THR A 77 -8.23 5.80 2.77
C THR A 77 -8.43 5.32 1.31
N PRO A 78 -7.74 4.23 0.88
CA PRO A 78 -7.79 3.78 -0.50
C PRO A 78 -9.12 3.15 -0.89
N LYS A 79 -9.65 3.54 -2.04
CA LYS A 79 -10.77 2.84 -2.70
C LYS A 79 -10.36 1.44 -3.15
N TYR A 80 -9.14 1.29 -3.67
CA TYR A 80 -8.59 0.02 -4.15
C TYR A 80 -7.27 -0.31 -3.46
N SER A 81 -7.12 -1.54 -2.97
CA SER A 81 -5.89 -2.04 -2.37
C SER A 81 -5.35 -3.23 -3.15
N LEU A 82 -4.14 -3.08 -3.70
CA LEU A 82 -3.46 -4.06 -4.52
C LEU A 82 -2.41 -4.80 -3.69
N ILE A 83 -2.58 -6.11 -3.55
CA ILE A 83 -1.63 -6.97 -2.86
C ILE A 83 -0.90 -7.82 -3.90
N SER A 84 0.34 -7.44 -4.19
CA SER A 84 1.25 -8.28 -4.96
C SER A 84 1.76 -9.40 -4.06
N VAL A 85 1.35 -10.63 -4.28
CA VAL A 85 1.75 -11.82 -3.53
C VAL A 85 1.78 -13.04 -4.46
N GLY A 86 2.69 -13.98 -4.19
CA GLY A 86 2.82 -15.21 -4.98
C GLY A 86 1.81 -16.28 -4.58
N LEU A 87 1.40 -17.10 -5.57
CA LEU A 87 0.65 -18.33 -5.34
C LEU A 87 1.46 -19.27 -4.43
N GLN A 88 0.80 -19.90 -3.45
CA GLN A 88 1.44 -20.80 -2.47
C GLN A 88 2.64 -20.17 -1.72
N ASN A 89 2.58 -18.87 -1.41
CA ASN A 89 3.68 -18.25 -0.65
C ASN A 89 3.82 -18.90 0.75
N LYS A 90 5.07 -19.17 1.14
CA LYS A 90 5.42 -19.82 2.41
C LYS A 90 5.39 -18.86 3.61
N PHE A 91 5.22 -17.56 3.35
CA PHE A 91 5.19 -16.51 4.37
C PHE A 91 3.80 -16.29 4.96
N HIS A 92 2.78 -16.99 4.44
CA HIS A 92 1.38 -16.86 4.85
C HIS A 92 0.87 -15.41 4.67
N HIS A 93 1.30 -14.76 3.59
CA HIS A 93 0.86 -13.42 3.20
C HIS A 93 -0.25 -13.48 2.13
N PRO A 94 -1.09 -12.45 1.99
CA PRO A 94 -1.35 -11.43 3.00
C PRO A 94 -1.91 -12.07 4.28
N SER A 95 -1.51 -11.52 5.43
CA SER A 95 -2.02 -11.99 6.70
C SER A 95 -3.51 -11.66 6.85
N THR A 96 -4.24 -12.48 7.61
CA THR A 96 -5.66 -12.25 7.93
C THR A 96 -5.88 -10.91 8.62
N PHE A 97 -4.94 -10.50 9.47
CA PHE A 97 -4.92 -9.16 10.08
C PHE A 97 -5.01 -8.06 9.01
N VAL A 98 -4.08 -8.03 8.04
CA VAL A 98 -4.06 -7.00 6.98
C VAL A 98 -5.33 -7.03 6.12
N ILE A 99 -5.83 -8.22 5.78
CA ILE A 99 -7.10 -8.34 5.04
C ILE A 99 -8.27 -7.73 5.82
N ASN A 100 -8.34 -7.97 7.14
CA ASN A 100 -9.41 -7.43 7.97
C ASN A 100 -9.30 -5.91 8.12
N GLU A 101 -8.09 -5.37 8.26
CA GLU A 101 -7.87 -3.93 8.32
C GLU A 101 -8.26 -3.21 7.02
N LEU A 102 -7.92 -3.78 5.86
CA LEU A 102 -8.34 -3.23 4.57
C LEU A 102 -9.86 -3.28 4.38
N LYS A 103 -10.51 -4.35 4.86
CA LYS A 103 -11.97 -4.46 4.85
C LYS A 103 -12.64 -3.47 5.80
N SER A 104 -12.06 -3.22 6.97
CA SER A 104 -12.65 -2.32 8.00
C SER A 104 -12.73 -0.87 7.53
N ILE A 105 -11.87 -0.48 6.58
CA ILE A 105 -11.91 0.83 5.91
C ILE A 105 -12.64 0.81 4.56
N ASN A 106 -13.39 -0.26 4.25
CA ASN A 106 -14.14 -0.44 3.01
C ASN A 106 -13.28 -0.41 1.73
N SER A 107 -12.01 -0.80 1.80
CA SER A 107 -11.15 -0.86 0.62
C SER A 107 -11.42 -2.13 -0.18
N LYS A 108 -11.58 -2.00 -1.51
CA LYS A 108 -11.70 -3.16 -2.39
C LYS A 108 -10.33 -3.79 -2.63
N ILE A 109 -10.18 -5.05 -2.24
CA ILE A 109 -8.91 -5.77 -2.28
C ILE A 109 -8.77 -6.56 -3.60
N PHE A 110 -7.63 -6.41 -4.27
CA PHE A 110 -7.21 -7.23 -5.40
C PHE A 110 -5.89 -7.95 -5.09
N ARG A 111 -5.73 -9.19 -5.55
CA ARG A 111 -4.58 -10.02 -5.17
C ARG A 111 -4.01 -10.80 -6.36
N THR A 112 -2.70 -10.70 -6.58
CA THR A 112 -2.06 -11.42 -7.69
C THR A 112 -1.99 -12.93 -7.48
N ASP A 113 -2.09 -13.46 -6.25
CA ASP A 113 -2.14 -14.91 -6.04
C ASP A 113 -3.50 -15.52 -6.43
N LEU A 114 -4.56 -14.72 -6.46
CA LEU A 114 -5.90 -15.14 -6.91
C LEU A 114 -6.11 -14.78 -8.39
N ASP A 115 -5.78 -13.55 -8.75
CA ASP A 115 -6.08 -12.98 -10.06
C ASP A 115 -4.96 -13.18 -11.10
N ARG A 116 -3.80 -13.70 -10.67
CA ARG A 116 -2.50 -13.82 -11.39
C ARG A 116 -1.87 -12.46 -11.72
N ALA A 117 -2.66 -11.54 -12.24
CA ALA A 117 -2.32 -10.14 -12.47
C ALA A 117 -3.53 -9.25 -12.16
N VAL A 118 -3.27 -7.98 -11.89
CA VAL A 118 -4.30 -6.95 -11.73
C VAL A 118 -3.97 -5.83 -12.71
N LEU A 119 -4.92 -5.48 -13.56
CA LEU A 119 -4.76 -4.41 -14.55
C LEU A 119 -5.77 -3.30 -14.24
N LEU A 120 -5.27 -2.15 -13.82
CA LEU A 120 -6.07 -0.94 -13.70
C LEU A 120 -5.84 -0.05 -14.91
N ARG A 121 -6.92 0.36 -15.58
CA ARG A 121 -6.91 1.45 -16.55
C ARG A 121 -7.42 2.71 -15.88
N ASP A 122 -6.72 3.80 -16.12
CA ASP A 122 -7.06 5.10 -15.60
C ASP A 122 -6.96 6.14 -16.73
N ASP A 123 -7.96 7.01 -16.81
CA ASP A 123 -8.03 8.16 -17.73
C ASP A 123 -7.86 9.51 -17.01
N GLY A 124 -7.57 9.50 -15.71
CA GLY A 124 -7.38 10.66 -14.85
C GLY A 124 -8.69 11.17 -14.24
N SER A 125 -9.79 10.43 -14.41
CA SER A 125 -11.07 10.69 -13.77
C SER A 125 -11.79 9.41 -13.34
N VAL A 126 -11.54 8.29 -14.03
CA VAL A 126 -12.18 7.00 -13.76
C VAL A 126 -11.16 5.86 -13.81
N ILE A 127 -10.95 5.23 -12.66
CA ILE A 127 -10.19 3.98 -12.54
C ILE A 127 -11.10 2.77 -12.79
N LYS A 128 -10.72 1.92 -13.75
CA LYS A 128 -11.39 0.65 -14.08
C LYS A 128 -10.45 -0.53 -13.90
N ASN A 129 -10.92 -1.57 -13.19
CA ASN A 129 -10.26 -2.88 -13.22
C ASN A 129 -10.63 -3.60 -14.51
N ILE A 130 -9.63 -4.03 -15.26
CA ILE A 130 -9.76 -4.71 -16.55
C ILE A 130 -9.47 -6.19 -16.34
N ASP A 131 -10.29 -7.07 -16.92
CA ASP A 131 -9.95 -8.48 -16.99
C ASP A 131 -8.83 -8.70 -18.01
N TRP A 132 -7.61 -8.75 -17.50
CA TRP A 132 -6.39 -8.87 -18.29
C TRP A 132 -6.31 -10.16 -19.12
N ARG A 133 -7.12 -11.19 -18.81
CA ARG A 133 -7.15 -12.44 -19.59
C ARG A 133 -7.85 -12.28 -20.93
N ASN A 134 -8.70 -11.27 -21.04
CA ASN A 134 -9.53 -10.97 -22.21
C ASN A 134 -9.13 -9.65 -22.86
N TYR A 135 -7.94 -9.13 -22.51
CA TYR A 135 -7.39 -7.88 -23.01
C TYR A 135 -6.26 -8.14 -23.99
#